data_AF-A0A255T1U4-F1
#
_entry.id   AF-A0A255T1U4-F1
#
_cell.length_a   1.000
_cell.length_b   1.000
_cell.length_c   1.000
_cell.angle_alpha   90.00
_cell.angle_beta   90.00
_cell.angle_gamma   90.00
#
_symmetry.space_group_name_H-M   'P 1'
#
loop_
_entity.id
_entity.type
_entity.pdbx_description
1 polymer ?
#
loop_
_entity_poly.entity_id
_entity_poly.type
_entity_poly.pdbx_seq_one_letter_code
_entity_poly.pdbx_strand_id
1 'polypeptide(L)'
;MELSLEEFNVPCENASTPVPMLYQSGYLTIDYYNKEDDVYVLHFPNYEVCQGMVYSFLALRHHHPQGMDGEEEKGSVKKRFIRNME
;
A
#
# COMPACT_ATOMS: atom_id res chain seq x y z
N MET A 1 12.58 8.56 0.24
CA MET A 1 12.30 9.43 1.41
C MET A 1 13.48 9.31 2.34
N GLU A 2 14.10 10.41 2.74
CA GLU A 2 15.25 10.44 3.66
C GLU A 2 14.74 10.55 5.10
N LEU A 3 15.17 9.63 5.98
CA LEU A 3 14.75 9.55 7.38
C LEU A 3 15.87 9.02 8.28
N SER A 4 15.89 9.42 9.56
CA SER A 4 16.72 8.79 10.59
C SER A 4 16.17 7.41 10.96
N LEU A 5 16.98 6.58 11.62
CA LEU A 5 16.57 5.24 12.04
C LEU A 5 15.34 5.28 12.97
N GLU A 6 15.29 6.25 13.87
CA GLU A 6 14.23 6.42 14.87
C GLU A 6 12.92 6.95 14.27
N GLU A 7 12.92 7.43 13.03
CA GLU A 7 11.71 7.93 12.37
C GLU A 7 10.90 6.81 11.70
N PHE A 8 11.55 5.73 11.25
CA PHE A 8 10.89 4.62 10.55
C PHE A 8 11.02 3.26 11.27
N ASN A 9 12.01 3.08 12.14
CA ASN A 9 12.24 1.81 12.84
C ASN A 9 11.83 1.89 14.32
N VAL A 10 10.55 2.19 14.56
CA VAL A 10 9.96 2.28 15.91
C VAL A 10 8.75 1.37 16.06
N PRO A 11 8.44 0.89 17.28
CA PRO A 11 7.21 0.16 17.54
C PRO A 11 5.96 0.95 17.11
N CYS A 12 4.92 0.24 16.66
CA CYS A 12 3.67 0.86 16.18
C CYS A 12 3.03 1.80 17.21
N GLU A 13 3.10 1.48 18.50
CA GLU A 13 2.59 2.32 19.58
C GLU A 13 3.26 3.69 19.68
N ASN A 14 4.47 3.82 19.13
CA ASN A 14 5.27 5.04 19.14
C ASN A 14 5.30 5.73 17.76
N ALA A 15 4.60 5.21 16.76
CA ALA A 15 4.60 5.75 15.41
C ALA A 15 3.79 7.06 15.35
N SER A 16 4.46 8.15 15.01
CA SER A 16 3.85 9.48 14.80
C SER A 16 3.45 9.73 13.34
N THR A 17 3.95 8.90 12.42
CA THR A 17 3.66 8.94 10.98
C THR A 17 3.29 7.53 10.50
N PRO A 18 2.71 7.37 9.30
CA PRO A 18 2.46 6.03 8.75
C PRO A 18 3.74 5.30 8.29
N VAL A 19 4.90 5.97 8.26
CA VAL A 19 6.14 5.40 7.71
C VAL A 19 6.58 4.13 8.45
N PRO A 20 6.65 4.08 9.81
CA PRO A 20 7.02 2.85 10.50
C PRO A 20 6.15 1.65 10.14
N MET A 21 4.84 1.87 10.02
CA MET A 21 3.91 0.80 9.62
C MET A 21 4.17 0.32 8.20
N LEU A 22 4.39 1.25 7.26
CA LEU A 22 4.68 0.92 5.86
C LEU A 22 6.02 0.19 5.70
N TYR A 23 7.04 0.58 6.46
CA TYR A 23 8.32 -0.11 6.49
C TYR A 23 8.19 -1.52 7.10
N GLN A 24 7.57 -1.65 8.28
CA GLN A 24 7.43 -2.94 8.97
C GLN A 24 6.57 -3.95 8.23
N SER A 25 5.57 -3.48 7.48
CA SER A 25 4.72 -4.33 6.63
C SER A 25 5.33 -4.62 5.26
N GLY A 26 6.50 -4.05 4.94
CA GLY A 26 7.23 -4.32 3.70
C GLY A 26 6.77 -3.51 2.47
N TYR A 27 5.96 -2.48 2.65
CA TYR A 27 5.62 -1.53 1.56
C TYR A 27 6.79 -0.62 1.23
N LEU A 28 7.60 -0.25 2.23
CA LEU A 28 8.84 0.50 2.03
C LEU A 28 10.03 -0.37 2.40
N THR A 29 11.12 -0.23 1.64
CA THR A 29 12.41 -0.87 1.89
C THR A 29 13.51 0.19 1.89
N ILE A 30 14.63 -0.11 2.57
CA ILE A 30 15.83 0.72 2.48
C ILE A 30 16.42 0.54 1.07
N ASP A 31 16.59 1.64 0.35
CA ASP A 31 17.34 1.71 -0.90
C ASP A 31 18.84 1.78 -0.58
N TYR A 32 19.23 2.82 0.16
CA TYR A 32 20.59 3.02 0.63
C TYR A 32 20.64 3.85 1.91
N TYR A 33 21.80 3.84 2.55
CA TYR A 33 22.12 4.63 3.73
C TYR A 33 23.18 5.68 3.37
N ASN A 34 22.86 6.95 3.57
CA ASN A 34 23.79 8.06 3.40
C ASN A 34 24.54 8.32 4.72
N LYS A 35 25.84 8.02 4.73
CA LYS A 35 26.70 8.16 5.90
C LYS A 35 27.05 9.61 6.24
N GLU A 36 27.02 10.51 5.26
CA GLU A 36 27.39 11.92 5.47
C GLU A 36 26.33 12.63 6.31
N ASP A 37 25.07 12.28 6.08
CA ASP A 37 23.90 12.88 6.73
C ASP A 37 23.26 12.00 7.81
N ASP A 38 23.75 10.76 8.00
CA ASP A 38 23.18 9.75 8.93
C ASP A 38 21.68 9.47 8.67
N VAL A 39 21.31 9.35 7.39
CA VAL A 39 19.93 9.12 6.96
C VAL A 39 19.80 7.91 6.04
N TYR A 40 18.66 7.26 6.14
CA TYR A 40 18.23 6.15 5.28
C TYR A 40 17.29 6.66 4.22
N VAL A 41 17.51 6.22 2.98
CA VAL A 41 16.57 6.45 1.89
C VAL A 41 15.64 5.24 1.79
N LEU A 42 14.35 5.47 2.02
CA LEU A 42 13.30 4.49 1.84
C LEU A 42 12.56 4.67 0.51
N HIS A 43 12.20 3.55 -0.12
CA HIS A 43 11.46 3.52 -1.38
C HIS A 43 10.51 2.30 -1.46
N PHE A 44 9.61 2.32 -2.44
CA PHE A 44 8.84 1.12 -2.79
C PHE A 44 9.74 0.11 -3.51
N PRO A 45 9.77 -1.16 -3.09
CA PRO A 45 10.69 -2.15 -3.63
C PRO A 45 10.48 -2.44 -5.12
N ASN A 46 9.25 -2.27 -5.61
CA ASN A 46 8.88 -2.46 -7.00
C ASN A 46 7.67 -1.60 -7.37
N TYR A 47 7.37 -1.59 -8.68
CA TYR A 47 6.28 -0.80 -9.24
C TYR A 47 4.91 -1.30 -8.78
N GLU A 48 4.71 -2.61 -8.67
CA GLU A 48 3.44 -3.23 -8.30
C GLU A 48 3.00 -2.86 -6.88
N VAL A 49 3.93 -2.81 -5.92
CA VAL A 49 3.65 -2.39 -4.54
C VAL A 49 3.24 -0.92 -4.50
N CYS A 50 3.96 -0.05 -5.22
CA CYS A 50 3.61 1.37 -5.34
C CYS A 50 2.21 1.55 -5.96
N GLN A 51 1.94 0.87 -7.07
CA GLN A 51 0.63 0.89 -7.74
C GLN A 51 -0.48 0.39 -6.83
N GLY A 52 -0.30 -0.76 -6.17
CA GLY A 52 -1.29 -1.32 -5.25
C GLY A 52 -1.66 -0.36 -4.12
N MET A 53 -0.67 0.36 -3.58
CA MET A 53 -0.91 1.37 -2.55
C MET A 53 -1.70 2.56 -3.10
N VAL A 54 -1.31 3.11 -4.26
CA VAL A 54 -2.03 4.23 -4.89
C VAL A 54 -3.48 3.84 -5.22
N TYR A 55 -3.71 2.66 -5.81
CA TYR A 55 -5.07 2.18 -6.10
C TYR A 55 -5.90 2.00 -4.84
N SER A 56 -5.30 1.50 -3.76
CA SER A 56 -5.99 1.34 -2.48
C SER A 56 -6.45 2.69 -1.92
N PHE A 57 -5.61 3.74 -1.99
CA PHE A 57 -6.01 5.08 -1.58
C PHE A 57 -7.07 5.71 -2.50
N LEU A 58 -6.99 5.49 -3.81
CA LEU A 58 -7.98 5.99 -4.76
C LEU A 58 -9.34 5.30 -4.55
N ALA A 59 -9.36 3.99 -4.32
CA ALA A 59 -10.58 3.24 -4.03
C ALA A 59 -11.33 3.80 -2.81
N LEU A 60 -10.61 4.18 -1.75
CA LEU A 60 -11.19 4.83 -0.57
C LEU A 60 -11.89 6.16 -0.89
N ARG A 61 -11.42 6.91 -1.90
CA ARG A 61 -12.06 8.18 -2.31
C ARG A 61 -13.31 7.99 -3.16
N HIS A 62 -13.40 6.87 -3.87
CA HIS A 62 -14.56 6.54 -4.71
C HIS A 62 -15.64 5.76 -3.96
N HIS A 63 -15.32 5.17 -2.81
CA HIS A 63 -16.29 4.68 -1.84
C HIS A 63 -16.89 5.83 -1.00
N HIS A 64 -17.45 6.84 -1.66
CA HIS A 64 -18.59 7.54 -1.04
C HIS A 64 -19.77 6.55 -1.12
N PRO A 65 -20.42 6.17 -0.01
CA PRO A 65 -21.65 5.39 -0.10
C PRO A 65 -22.71 6.30 -0.72
N GLN A 66 -22.83 6.27 -2.05
CA GLN A 66 -24.13 6.50 -2.66
C GLN A 66 -25.06 5.45 -2.07
N GLY A 67 -26.22 5.94 -1.61
CA GLY A 67 -27.04 5.29 -0.61
C GLY A 67 -27.34 3.84 -0.93
N MET A 68 -27.78 3.13 0.10
CA MET A 68 -28.41 1.83 -0.03
C MET A 68 -29.62 1.91 -0.98
N ASP A 69 -29.42 1.72 -2.27
CA ASP A 69 -30.38 1.15 -3.20
C ASP A 69 -29.85 -0.23 -3.61
N GLY A 70 -30.49 -1.25 -3.04
CA GLY A 70 -30.02 -2.62 -3.16
C GLY A 70 -30.15 -3.12 -4.59
N GLU A 71 -29.09 -3.72 -5.11
CA GLU A 71 -29.17 -4.85 -6.01
C GLU A 71 -27.87 -5.68 -5.91
N GLU A 72 -28.04 -6.92 -5.46
CA GLU A 72 -27.00 -7.91 -5.18
C GLU A 72 -26.44 -8.47 -6.49
N GLU A 73 -25.39 -7.87 -7.07
CA GLU A 73 -24.77 -8.43 -8.28
C GLU A 73 -23.82 -9.59 -7.92
N LYS A 74 -24.41 -10.79 -7.87
CA LYS A 74 -23.68 -12.06 -7.74
C LYS A 74 -22.84 -12.34 -9.00
N GLY A 75 -21.52 -12.29 -8.81
CA GLY A 75 -20.60 -13.25 -9.44
C GLY A 75 -20.26 -13.02 -10.92
N SER A 76 -19.37 -12.07 -11.19
CA SER A 76 -18.83 -11.85 -12.55
C SER A 76 -17.43 -12.44 -12.79
N VAL A 77 -16.70 -12.86 -11.75
CA VAL A 77 -15.36 -13.47 -11.93
C VAL A 77 -15.43 -14.93 -12.42
N LYS A 78 -16.49 -15.67 -12.06
CA LYS A 78 -16.60 -17.11 -12.37
C LYS A 78 -17.00 -17.41 -13.82
N LYS A 79 -17.57 -16.45 -14.55
CA LYS A 79 -18.08 -16.66 -15.93
C LYS A 79 -17.03 -16.55 -17.03
N ARG A 80 -15.81 -16.08 -16.73
CA ARG A 80 -14.73 -15.95 -17.73
C ARG A 80 -13.93 -17.24 -17.97
N PHE A 81 -14.06 -18.24 -17.09
CA PHE A 81 -13.32 -19.51 -17.23
C PHE A 81 -14.04 -20.60 -18.03
N ILE A 82 -15.35 -20.51 -18.26
CA ILE A 82 -16.13 -21.59 -18.92
C ILE A 82 -16.14 -21.46 -20.46
N ARG A 83 -15.67 -20.34 -21.04
CA ARG A 83 -15.73 -20.12 -22.50
C ARG A 83 -14.58 -20.73 -23.32
N ASN A 84 -13.60 -21.39 -22.70
CA ASN A 84 -12.44 -21.96 -23.41
C ASN A 84 -12.45 -23.49 -23.52
N MET A 85 -13.62 -24.14 -23.40
CA MET A 85 -13.78 -25.58 -23.64
C MET A 85 -15.05 -25.91 -24.45
N GLU A 86 -15.34 -25.12 -25.48
CA GLU A 86 -16.21 -25.53 -26.60
C GLU A 86 -15.49 -25.28 -27.92
#